data_AF-A0A174P9M9-F1
#
_entry.id   AF-A0A174P9M9-F1
#
_cell.length_a   1.000
_cell.length_b   1.000
_cell.length_c   1.000
_cell.angle_alpha   90.00
_cell.angle_beta   90.00
_cell.angle_gamma   90.00
#
_symmetry.space_group_name_H-M   'P 1'
#
loop_
_entity.id
_entity.type
_entity.pdbx_description
1 polymer ?
#
loop_
_entity_poly.entity_id
_entity_poly.type
_entity_poly.pdbx_seq_one_letter_code
_entity_poly.pdbx_strand_id
1 'polypeptide(L)'
;MSAQFGGDQYIAGQKEPVIDMPTRFVDFMRVLVPMAGDDTTPEGEQVNIYGNHVGSWNFAATAYLNRWKVKIYYEHYFDDHSQMFFQYGRWKDGHIGLEITFPKNRFIDTFVYEGLGTKDQTGPMLYDSFWGEFEEQISAKDNYYNHYLYQGWQHWGMGIGNPLLPGPIYNKNGQITFISNRVLAHHIGFCGSPCQSLSYRMLLSYSRHWGTYDNPLNEIKKQFNSLFEVTYAPQQLKGWSFTVSGAMDRGSLLGNNYGGMLVIRKQGIIKSGNK
;
A
#
# COMPACT_ATOMS: atom_id res chain seq x y z
N MET A 1 -6.36 2.38 -11.65
CA MET A 1 -5.64 1.26 -12.28
C MET A 1 -4.32 1.79 -12.81
N SER A 2 -3.27 1.00 -12.71
CA SER A 2 -1.92 1.32 -13.19
C SER A 2 -1.26 0.03 -13.67
N ALA A 3 -0.22 0.11 -14.50
CA ALA A 3 0.46 -1.07 -15.00
C ALA A 3 1.98 -0.89 -15.13
N GLN A 4 2.71 -1.98 -14.99
CA GLN A 4 4.11 -2.12 -15.44
C GLN A 4 4.12 -3.01 -16.69
N PHE A 5 4.91 -2.65 -17.69
CA PHE A 5 5.07 -3.46 -18.91
C PHE A 5 6.44 -3.22 -19.54
N GLY A 6 6.89 -4.19 -20.34
CA GLY A 6 8.16 -4.11 -21.05
C GLY A 6 9.39 -4.19 -20.15
N GLY A 7 10.56 -4.01 -20.77
CA GLY A 7 11.85 -4.03 -20.10
C GLY A 7 12.43 -5.44 -19.95
N ASP A 8 13.56 -5.50 -19.25
CA ASP A 8 14.39 -6.70 -19.18
C ASP A 8 14.25 -7.39 -17.83
N GLN A 9 14.00 -8.70 -17.84
CA GLN A 9 14.06 -9.52 -16.65
C GLN A 9 15.46 -10.12 -16.48
N TYR A 10 16.05 -9.91 -15.31
CA TYR A 10 17.33 -10.50 -14.92
C TYR A 10 17.16 -11.47 -13.75
N ILE A 11 17.96 -12.53 -13.74
CA ILE A 11 18.14 -13.40 -12.58
C ILE A 11 19.42 -12.99 -11.84
N ALA A 12 19.38 -13.02 -10.51
CA ALA A 12 20.51 -12.65 -9.67
C ALA A 12 21.79 -13.43 -10.07
N GLY A 13 22.86 -12.68 -10.35
CA GLY A 13 24.15 -13.22 -10.76
C GLY A 13 24.34 -13.40 -12.27
N GLN A 14 23.29 -13.20 -13.08
CA GLN A 14 23.41 -13.19 -14.54
C GLN A 14 23.64 -11.76 -15.06
N LYS A 15 24.42 -11.66 -16.14
CA LYS A 15 24.74 -10.38 -16.80
C LYS A 15 23.81 -10.04 -17.95
N GLU A 16 23.30 -11.06 -18.62
CA GLU A 16 22.37 -10.93 -19.73
C GLU A 16 20.94 -11.14 -19.23
N PRO A 17 19.94 -10.48 -19.85
CA PRO A 17 18.54 -10.70 -19.50
C PRO A 17 18.09 -12.11 -19.89
N VAL A 18 17.19 -12.66 -19.08
CA VAL A 18 16.57 -13.97 -19.34
C VAL A 18 15.31 -13.81 -20.19
N ILE A 19 14.64 -12.68 -20.06
CA ILE A 19 13.47 -12.31 -20.84
C ILE A 19 13.59 -10.83 -21.22
N ASP A 20 13.49 -10.54 -22.51
CA ASP A 20 13.30 -9.19 -23.05
C ASP A 20 11.82 -9.04 -23.40
N MET A 21 11.10 -8.20 -22.65
CA MET A 21 9.66 -8.03 -22.80
C MET A 21 9.36 -6.96 -23.87
N PRO A 22 8.44 -7.22 -24.82
CA PRO A 22 8.27 -6.38 -25.99
C PRO A 22 7.71 -4.99 -25.65
N THR A 23 8.24 -3.94 -26.32
CA THR A 23 7.89 -2.53 -26.06
C THR A 23 7.38 -1.81 -27.31
N ARG A 24 6.72 -2.52 -28.23
CA ARG A 24 6.19 -1.94 -29.46
C ARG A 24 4.96 -1.09 -29.14
N PHE A 25 4.57 -0.22 -30.08
CA PHE A 25 3.34 0.57 -29.92
C PHE A 25 2.09 -0.30 -29.69
N VAL A 26 2.02 -1.47 -30.33
CA VAL A 26 0.91 -2.42 -30.12
C VAL A 26 0.90 -2.96 -28.69
N ASP A 27 2.06 -3.20 -28.08
CA ASP A 27 2.17 -3.70 -26.70
C ASP A 27 1.69 -2.63 -25.71
N PHE A 28 2.03 -1.36 -25.95
CA PHE A 28 1.46 -0.25 -25.19
C PHE A 28 -0.08 -0.21 -25.28
N MET A 29 -0.64 -0.43 -26.47
CA MET A 29 -2.10 -0.47 -26.65
C MET A 29 -2.75 -1.66 -25.92
N ARG A 30 -2.10 -2.84 -25.90
CA ARG A 30 -2.54 -4.03 -25.14
C ARG A 30 -2.52 -3.81 -23.63
N VAL A 31 -1.62 -2.97 -23.14
CA VAL A 31 -1.55 -2.62 -21.71
C VAL A 31 -2.60 -1.56 -21.38
N LEU A 32 -2.77 -0.56 -22.24
CA LEU A 32 -3.74 0.52 -22.06
C LEU A 32 -5.19 0.00 -22.06
N VAL A 33 -5.51 -0.87 -23.01
CA VAL A 33 -6.76 -1.62 -23.07
C VAL A 33 -6.40 -3.06 -22.75
N PRO A 34 -6.63 -3.53 -21.50
CA PRO A 34 -6.15 -4.83 -21.03
C PRO A 34 -6.48 -5.96 -22.00
N MET A 35 -5.46 -6.43 -22.72
CA MET A 35 -5.54 -7.51 -23.70
C MET A 35 -4.41 -8.50 -23.47
N ALA A 36 -4.63 -9.73 -23.94
CA ALA A 36 -3.60 -10.74 -23.91
C ALA A 36 -2.39 -10.36 -24.79
N GLY A 37 -1.24 -10.96 -24.49
CA GLY A 37 -0.02 -10.88 -25.30
C GLY A 37 -0.14 -11.55 -26.66
N ASP A 38 0.98 -11.65 -27.37
CA ASP A 38 1.12 -12.44 -28.60
C ASP A 38 2.34 -13.36 -28.54
N ASP A 39 2.64 -14.02 -29.64
CA ASP A 39 3.77 -14.96 -29.80
C ASP A 39 5.15 -14.35 -29.47
N THR A 40 5.26 -13.02 -29.36
CA THR A 40 6.48 -12.33 -28.93
C THR A 40 6.55 -12.09 -27.41
N THR A 41 5.49 -12.42 -26.67
CA THR A 41 5.42 -12.28 -25.20
C THR A 41 5.69 -13.63 -24.52
N PRO A 42 6.14 -13.66 -23.25
CA PRO A 42 6.25 -14.90 -22.48
C PRO A 42 4.93 -15.68 -22.48
N GLU A 43 5.00 -17.01 -22.53
CA GLU A 43 3.83 -17.89 -22.72
C GLU A 43 2.69 -17.62 -21.72
N GLY A 44 3.01 -17.35 -20.45
CA GLY A 44 2.02 -16.98 -19.44
C GLY A 44 1.25 -15.70 -19.77
N GLU A 45 1.89 -14.73 -20.43
CA GLU A 45 1.28 -13.47 -20.87
C GLU A 45 0.48 -13.62 -22.16
N GLN A 46 0.62 -14.74 -22.90
CA GLN A 46 -0.17 -15.01 -24.10
C GLN A 46 -1.58 -15.47 -23.74
N VAL A 47 -1.72 -16.12 -22.59
CA VAL A 47 -3.01 -16.62 -22.07
C VAL A 47 -3.59 -15.72 -20.98
N ASN A 48 -2.79 -14.80 -20.41
CA ASN A 48 -3.22 -13.76 -19.47
C ASN A 48 -3.16 -12.37 -20.12
N ILE A 49 -3.55 -11.33 -19.38
CA ILE A 49 -3.36 -9.93 -19.80
C ILE A 49 -1.87 -9.60 -19.79
N TYR A 50 -1.37 -8.96 -20.85
CA TYR A 50 0.04 -8.59 -20.95
C TYR A 50 0.38 -7.41 -20.03
N GLY A 51 1.36 -7.60 -19.15
CA GLY A 51 1.79 -6.61 -18.16
C GLY A 51 1.31 -6.93 -16.75
N ASN A 52 1.90 -6.24 -15.78
CA ASN A 52 1.45 -6.28 -14.40
C ASN A 52 0.45 -5.14 -14.15
N HIS A 53 -0.85 -5.45 -14.14
CA HIS A 53 -1.92 -4.49 -13.85
C HIS A 53 -2.33 -4.54 -12.39
N VAL A 54 -2.43 -3.37 -11.77
CA VAL A 54 -2.94 -3.24 -10.40
C VAL A 54 -4.09 -2.25 -10.35
N GLY A 55 -5.03 -2.46 -9.44
CA GLY A 55 -6.20 -1.61 -9.30
C GLY A 55 -6.80 -1.63 -7.91
N SER A 56 -7.78 -0.73 -7.71
CA SER A 56 -8.61 -0.78 -6.53
C SER A 56 -10.01 -0.24 -6.79
N TRP A 57 -10.99 -0.82 -6.09
CA TRP A 57 -12.33 -0.26 -5.93
C TRP A 57 -12.38 0.57 -4.67
N ASN A 58 -12.79 1.84 -4.78
CA ASN A 58 -12.79 2.78 -3.66
C ASN A 58 -14.19 3.35 -3.44
N PHE A 59 -14.70 3.23 -2.22
CA PHE A 59 -16.00 3.74 -1.80
C PHE A 59 -15.86 4.59 -0.56
N ALA A 60 -16.61 5.69 -0.49
CA ALA A 60 -16.68 6.51 0.71
C ALA A 60 -18.08 7.11 0.87
N ALA A 61 -18.56 7.14 2.10
CA ALA A 61 -19.78 7.84 2.49
C ALA A 61 -19.46 8.79 3.64
N THR A 62 -19.92 10.05 3.52
CA THR A 62 -19.71 11.07 4.55
C THR A 62 -21.07 11.60 5.02
N ALA A 63 -21.29 11.57 6.33
CA ALA A 63 -22.45 12.13 6.98
C ALA A 63 -22.06 13.34 7.83
N TYR A 64 -22.87 14.40 7.76
CA TYR A 64 -22.74 15.60 8.59
C TYR A 64 -23.89 15.61 9.60
N LEU A 65 -23.57 15.41 10.88
CA LEU A 65 -24.54 15.30 11.96
C LEU A 65 -24.34 16.48 12.91
N ASN A 66 -25.10 17.56 12.71
CA ASN A 66 -24.90 18.85 13.39
C ASN A 66 -23.46 19.38 13.21
N ARG A 67 -22.66 19.34 14.27
CA ARG A 67 -21.24 19.75 14.28
C ARG A 67 -20.26 18.59 14.11
N TRP A 68 -20.76 17.37 13.95
CA TRP A 68 -19.97 16.18 13.69
C TRP A 68 -19.87 15.93 12.19
N LYS A 69 -18.72 15.41 11.75
CA LYS A 69 -18.56 14.81 10.43
C LYS A 69 -18.05 13.39 10.63
N VAL A 70 -18.79 12.42 10.09
CA VAL A 70 -18.42 11.00 10.14
C VAL A 70 -18.23 10.54 8.70
N LYS A 71 -17.09 9.93 8.41
CA LYS A 71 -16.79 9.36 7.09
C LYS A 71 -16.44 7.89 7.28
N ILE A 72 -17.10 7.02 6.52
CA ILE A 72 -16.71 5.63 6.34
C ILE A 72 -16.16 5.46 4.94
N TYR A 73 -15.13 4.64 4.79
CA TYR A 73 -14.57 4.31 3.49
C TYR A 73 -14.13 2.85 3.44
N TYR A 74 -14.15 2.31 2.24
CA TYR A 74 -13.68 0.98 1.94
C TYR A 74 -12.89 1.00 0.64
N GLU A 75 -11.75 0.34 0.64
CA GLU A 75 -10.90 0.11 -0.52
C GLU A 75 -10.67 -1.40 -0.67
N HIS A 76 -10.82 -1.91 -1.89
CA HIS A 76 -10.45 -3.27 -2.26
C HIS A 76 -9.39 -3.22 -3.34
N TYR A 77 -8.19 -3.68 -3.00
CA TYR A 77 -7.06 -3.82 -3.92
C TYR A 77 -7.14 -5.13 -4.69
N PHE A 78 -6.76 -5.10 -5.97
CA PHE A 78 -6.69 -6.29 -6.83
C PHE A 78 -5.51 -6.19 -7.80
N ASP A 79 -4.90 -7.34 -8.11
CA ASP A 79 -3.80 -7.49 -9.09
C ASP A 79 -4.21 -8.27 -10.34
N ASP A 80 -5.41 -8.85 -10.34
CA ASP A 80 -5.88 -9.70 -11.42
C ASP A 80 -7.40 -9.56 -11.64
N HIS A 81 -7.88 -10.26 -12.67
CA HIS A 81 -9.29 -10.22 -13.04
C HIS A 81 -10.19 -10.89 -11.99
N SER A 82 -9.71 -11.95 -11.33
CA SER A 82 -10.51 -12.74 -10.40
C SER A 82 -10.86 -11.93 -9.13
N GLN A 83 -9.90 -11.15 -8.63
CA GLN A 83 -10.12 -10.22 -7.51
C GLN A 83 -10.92 -9.00 -7.93
N MET A 84 -10.68 -8.45 -9.14
CA MET A 84 -11.44 -7.31 -9.63
C MET A 84 -12.96 -7.56 -9.63
N PHE A 85 -13.39 -8.81 -9.87
CA PHE A 85 -14.81 -9.20 -9.89
C PHE A 85 -15.24 -10.15 -8.76
N PHE A 86 -14.42 -10.31 -7.73
CA PHE A 86 -14.77 -11.07 -6.52
C PHE A 86 -15.23 -12.52 -6.82
N GLN A 87 -14.54 -13.21 -7.72
CA GLN A 87 -14.96 -14.49 -8.32
C GLN A 87 -15.29 -15.60 -7.31
N TYR A 88 -14.81 -15.49 -6.06
CA TYR A 88 -15.07 -16.46 -4.97
C TYR A 88 -15.68 -15.85 -3.70
N GLY A 89 -16.36 -14.70 -3.84
CA GLY A 89 -17.53 -14.36 -3.03
C GLY A 89 -17.33 -13.97 -1.57
N ARG A 90 -16.11 -13.67 -1.10
CA ARG A 90 -15.91 -13.12 0.25
C ARG A 90 -15.04 -11.87 0.28
N TRP A 91 -15.62 -10.80 0.83
CA TRP A 91 -14.99 -9.53 1.22
C TRP A 91 -14.06 -9.70 2.44
N LYS A 92 -13.19 -10.72 2.44
CA LYS A 92 -12.26 -10.95 3.54
C LYS A 92 -11.03 -10.05 3.45
N ASP A 93 -10.67 -9.67 2.22
CA ASP A 93 -9.60 -8.73 1.94
C ASP A 93 -10.18 -7.36 1.59
N GLY A 94 -9.47 -6.32 2.02
CA GLY A 94 -9.84 -4.93 1.86
C GLY A 94 -9.32 -4.06 3.01
N HIS A 95 -9.51 -2.76 2.84
CA HIS A 95 -9.12 -1.72 3.76
C HIS A 95 -10.37 -0.92 4.13
N ILE A 96 -10.82 -1.02 5.38
CA ILE A 96 -11.99 -0.30 5.89
C ILE A 96 -11.55 0.77 6.87
N GLY A 97 -12.13 1.96 6.77
CA GLY A 97 -11.81 3.07 7.66
C GLY A 97 -13.04 3.84 8.14
N LEU A 98 -12.90 4.38 9.35
CA LEU A 98 -13.85 5.27 10.02
C LEU A 98 -13.10 6.51 10.47
N GLU A 99 -13.47 7.67 9.93
CA GLU A 99 -13.00 8.99 10.34
C GLU A 99 -14.14 9.72 11.05
N ILE A 100 -13.85 10.26 12.23
CA ILE A 100 -14.76 11.09 13.01
C ILE A 100 -14.07 12.43 13.25
N THR A 101 -14.66 13.50 12.71
CA THR A 101 -14.31 14.87 13.10
C THR A 101 -15.30 15.33 14.15
N PHE A 102 -14.77 15.69 15.31
CA PHE A 102 -15.55 16.11 16.45
C PHE A 102 -15.97 17.58 16.32
N PRO A 103 -17.08 18.00 16.96
CA PRO A 103 -17.33 19.40 17.23
C PRO A 103 -16.12 20.00 17.94
N LYS A 104 -15.88 21.30 17.71
CA LYS A 104 -14.74 22.03 18.28
C LYS A 104 -14.49 21.63 19.75
N ASN A 105 -13.40 20.91 19.96
CA ASN A 105 -12.95 20.37 21.24
C ASN A 105 -11.47 20.71 21.41
N ARG A 106 -11.04 20.92 22.64
CA ARG A 106 -9.64 21.23 22.95
C ARG A 106 -8.73 20.01 22.83
N PHE A 107 -9.27 18.81 23.02
CA PHE A 107 -8.45 17.60 23.13
C PHE A 107 -8.31 16.84 21.83
N ILE A 108 -9.42 16.55 21.14
CA ILE A 108 -9.42 15.73 19.93
C ILE A 108 -10.26 16.45 18.88
N ASP A 109 -9.62 16.78 17.76
CA ASP A 109 -10.26 17.36 16.57
C ASP A 109 -10.77 16.25 15.66
N THR A 110 -9.92 15.25 15.39
CA THR A 110 -10.24 14.13 14.51
C THR A 110 -9.70 12.82 15.07
N PHE A 111 -10.47 11.75 14.90
CA PHE A 111 -10.09 10.37 15.17
C PHE A 111 -10.27 9.54 13.91
N VAL A 112 -9.36 8.62 13.66
CA VAL A 112 -9.43 7.62 12.59
C VAL A 112 -9.14 6.25 13.18
N TYR A 113 -9.94 5.27 12.76
CA TYR A 113 -9.61 3.86 12.86
C TYR A 113 -9.64 3.23 11.47
N GLU A 114 -8.64 2.42 11.16
CA GLU A 114 -8.55 1.65 9.93
C GLU A 114 -8.24 0.18 10.23
N GLY A 115 -8.83 -0.71 9.44
CA GLY A 115 -8.54 -2.14 9.43
C GLY A 115 -8.15 -2.59 8.02
N LEU A 116 -7.01 -3.26 7.89
CA LEU A 116 -6.50 -3.80 6.64
C LEU A 116 -6.47 -5.33 6.71
N GLY A 117 -7.03 -5.98 5.70
CA GLY A 117 -6.90 -7.42 5.46
C GLY A 117 -6.46 -7.71 4.04
N THR A 118 -5.42 -8.50 3.88
CA THR A 118 -4.89 -8.98 2.58
C THR A 118 -4.50 -10.45 2.67
N LYS A 119 -5.07 -11.18 3.64
CA LYS A 119 -4.58 -12.50 4.05
C LYS A 119 -5.21 -13.62 3.22
N ASP A 120 -6.45 -13.43 2.76
CA ASP A 120 -7.23 -14.48 2.13
C ASP A 120 -6.87 -14.66 0.66
N GLN A 121 -6.72 -13.56 -0.10
CA GLN A 121 -6.22 -13.56 -1.48
C GLN A 121 -6.95 -14.62 -2.34
N THR A 122 -8.29 -14.59 -2.25
CA THR A 122 -9.24 -15.52 -2.89
C THR A 122 -9.15 -16.99 -2.47
N GLY A 123 -8.15 -17.35 -1.65
CA GLY A 123 -7.97 -18.69 -1.10
C GLY A 123 -6.55 -19.20 -1.33
N PRO A 124 -6.20 -20.36 -0.77
CA PRO A 124 -4.83 -20.87 -0.77
C PRO A 124 -4.42 -21.67 -2.01
N MET A 125 -5.33 -21.92 -2.95
CA MET A 125 -5.14 -22.92 -4.00
C MET A 125 -5.39 -22.33 -5.38
N LEU A 126 -4.33 -22.25 -6.17
CA LEU A 126 -4.38 -21.93 -7.60
C LEU A 126 -4.35 -23.23 -8.39
N TYR A 127 -5.16 -23.32 -9.44
CA TYR A 127 -5.09 -24.38 -10.43
C TYR A 127 -5.41 -23.78 -11.81
N ASP A 128 -4.41 -23.80 -12.69
CA ASP A 128 -4.51 -23.30 -14.06
C ASP A 128 -4.81 -24.45 -15.03
N SER A 129 -6.00 -24.45 -15.62
CA SER A 129 -6.44 -25.53 -16.51
C SER A 129 -5.61 -25.62 -17.80
N PHE A 130 -5.02 -24.51 -18.25
CA PHE A 130 -4.12 -24.49 -19.40
C PHE A 130 -2.85 -25.33 -19.22
N TRP A 131 -2.35 -25.43 -17.98
CA TRP A 131 -1.15 -26.20 -17.61
C TRP A 131 -1.48 -27.51 -16.89
N GLY A 132 -2.76 -27.82 -16.73
CA GLY A 132 -3.25 -28.92 -15.91
C GLY A 132 -3.93 -30.04 -16.69
N GLU A 133 -4.37 -31.07 -15.97
CA GLU A 133 -5.05 -32.24 -16.53
C GLU A 133 -6.59 -32.13 -16.49
N PHE A 134 -7.12 -31.35 -15.56
CA PHE A 134 -8.52 -31.00 -15.37
C PHE A 134 -8.90 -29.70 -16.10
N GLU A 135 -10.14 -29.63 -16.60
CA GLU A 135 -10.68 -28.48 -17.32
C GLU A 135 -11.08 -27.31 -16.39
N GLU A 136 -11.35 -27.60 -15.12
CA GLU A 136 -11.79 -26.60 -14.14
C GLU A 136 -10.69 -25.61 -13.79
N GLN A 137 -10.97 -24.30 -13.84
CA GLN A 137 -10.03 -23.24 -13.40
C GLN A 137 -10.28 -22.86 -11.93
N ILE A 138 -9.22 -22.74 -11.15
CA ILE A 138 -9.25 -22.17 -9.79
C ILE A 138 -8.27 -21.01 -9.70
N SER A 139 -8.78 -19.79 -9.84
CA SER A 139 -7.99 -18.56 -9.77
C SER A 139 -7.96 -18.04 -8.33
N ALA A 140 -6.96 -18.43 -7.56
CA ALA A 140 -6.75 -17.95 -6.19
C ALA A 140 -5.25 -17.86 -5.91
N LYS A 141 -4.86 -17.85 -4.62
CA LYS A 141 -3.46 -17.80 -4.20
C LYS A 141 -2.78 -16.54 -4.72
N ASP A 142 -3.54 -15.44 -4.75
CA ASP A 142 -3.05 -14.17 -5.26
C ASP A 142 -1.82 -13.74 -4.47
N ASN A 143 -0.92 -13.03 -5.13
CA ASN A 143 0.35 -12.65 -4.54
C ASN A 143 0.45 -11.12 -4.51
N TYR A 144 -0.46 -10.46 -3.77
CA TYR A 144 -0.63 -9.00 -3.83
C TYR A 144 0.69 -8.22 -3.83
N TYR A 145 0.81 -7.22 -4.70
CA TYR A 145 2.00 -6.39 -4.91
C TYR A 145 3.22 -7.13 -5.48
N ASN A 146 3.15 -8.43 -5.77
CA ASN A 146 4.21 -9.18 -6.43
C ASN A 146 3.77 -9.61 -7.82
N HIS A 147 4.74 -9.83 -8.69
CA HIS A 147 4.52 -10.39 -10.01
C HIS A 147 5.60 -11.44 -10.32
N TYR A 148 5.29 -12.41 -11.16
CA TYR A 148 6.22 -13.49 -11.50
C TYR A 148 7.29 -13.05 -12.51
N LEU A 149 6.95 -12.14 -13.43
CA LEU A 149 7.89 -11.50 -14.37
C LEU A 149 8.52 -10.23 -13.82
N TYR A 150 7.69 -9.23 -13.49
CA TYR A 150 8.14 -7.92 -13.06
C TYR A 150 8.59 -7.93 -11.59
N GLN A 151 9.41 -6.95 -11.22
CA GLN A 151 9.66 -6.66 -9.81
C GLN A 151 8.34 -6.40 -9.07
N GLY A 152 8.35 -6.50 -7.73
CA GLY A 152 7.18 -6.11 -6.95
C GLY A 152 6.69 -4.69 -7.29
N TRP A 153 5.47 -4.37 -6.89
CA TRP A 153 4.86 -3.06 -7.10
C TRP A 153 5.52 -2.00 -6.19
N GLN A 154 6.70 -1.57 -6.60
CA GLN A 154 7.64 -0.76 -5.84
C GLN A 154 8.42 0.22 -6.72
N HIS A 155 8.99 1.24 -6.07
CA HIS A 155 9.98 2.14 -6.62
C HIS A 155 11.20 2.19 -5.70
N TRP A 156 12.35 1.72 -6.19
CA TRP A 156 13.63 1.73 -5.44
C TRP A 156 13.55 1.04 -4.08
N GLY A 157 12.88 -0.12 -3.99
CA GLY A 157 12.71 -0.84 -2.72
C GLY A 157 11.46 -0.43 -1.93
N MET A 158 10.89 0.74 -2.20
CA MET A 158 9.73 1.26 -1.48
C MET A 158 8.44 0.82 -2.17
N GLY A 159 7.53 0.19 -1.41
CA GLY A 159 6.24 -0.24 -1.95
C GLY A 159 5.37 0.95 -2.40
N ILE A 160 4.72 0.81 -3.56
CA ILE A 160 3.78 1.81 -4.09
C ILE A 160 2.37 1.42 -3.66
N GLY A 161 1.96 1.79 -2.46
CA GLY A 161 0.61 1.52 -1.97
C GLY A 161 0.53 1.54 -0.46
N ASN A 162 -0.08 0.53 0.16
CA ASN A 162 -0.33 0.57 1.60
C ASN A 162 0.98 0.41 2.40
N PRO A 163 1.34 1.37 3.28
CA PRO A 163 2.61 1.34 4.01
C PRO A 163 2.70 0.25 5.09
N LEU A 164 1.60 -0.42 5.41
CA LEU A 164 1.58 -1.57 6.33
C LEU A 164 2.03 -2.87 5.65
N LEU A 165 2.26 -2.85 4.34
CA LEU A 165 3.02 -3.87 3.62
C LEU A 165 4.44 -3.36 3.40
N PRO A 166 5.44 -3.81 4.17
CA PRO A 166 6.81 -3.35 4.01
C PRO A 166 7.35 -3.69 2.63
N GLY A 167 7.89 -2.67 1.96
CA GLY A 167 8.50 -2.82 0.65
C GLY A 167 9.79 -3.64 0.68
N PRO A 168 10.27 -4.08 -0.49
CA PRO A 168 11.46 -4.94 -0.59
C PRO A 168 12.75 -4.35 -0.02
N ILE A 169 12.85 -3.02 0.17
CA ILE A 169 14.01 -2.37 0.79
C ILE A 169 14.35 -2.90 2.19
N TYR A 170 13.35 -3.44 2.90
CA TYR A 170 13.52 -3.96 4.25
C TYR A 170 13.92 -5.45 4.28
N ASN A 171 13.99 -6.09 3.11
CA ASN A 171 14.33 -7.51 3.00
C ASN A 171 15.82 -7.75 3.23
N LYS A 172 16.13 -8.58 4.23
CA LYS A 172 17.53 -8.93 4.56
C LYS A 172 18.14 -9.96 3.61
N ASN A 173 17.32 -10.64 2.82
CA ASN A 173 17.73 -11.71 1.91
C ASN A 173 17.96 -11.22 0.46
N GLY A 174 17.85 -9.91 0.20
CA GLY A 174 18.05 -9.31 -1.12
C GLY A 174 16.91 -9.57 -2.12
N GLN A 175 15.78 -10.16 -1.69
CA GLN A 175 14.62 -10.33 -2.56
C GLN A 175 14.02 -8.96 -2.93
N ILE A 176 13.63 -8.79 -4.18
CA ILE A 176 12.98 -7.58 -4.72
C ILE A 176 11.45 -7.67 -4.74
N THR A 177 10.90 -8.61 -3.96
CA THR A 177 9.48 -8.89 -3.82
C THR A 177 9.03 -8.59 -2.39
N PHE A 178 7.74 -8.36 -2.20
CA PHE A 178 7.13 -8.27 -0.88
C PHE A 178 7.14 -9.66 -0.24
N ILE A 179 8.01 -9.85 0.76
CA ILE A 179 8.14 -11.14 1.47
C ILE A 179 6.90 -11.49 2.30
N SER A 180 6.05 -10.51 2.58
CA SER A 180 4.77 -10.72 3.25
C SER A 180 3.73 -9.73 2.75
N ASN A 181 2.82 -10.23 1.92
CA ASN A 181 1.64 -9.51 1.47
C ASN A 181 0.34 -10.08 2.07
N ARG A 182 0.41 -11.18 2.83
CA ARG A 182 -0.70 -11.69 3.64
C ARG A 182 -0.68 -11.05 5.02
N VAL A 183 -1.52 -10.03 5.21
CA VAL A 183 -1.47 -9.14 6.38
C VAL A 183 -2.86 -8.98 6.99
N LEU A 184 -2.90 -8.88 8.32
CA LEU A 184 -4.01 -8.30 9.07
C LEU A 184 -3.46 -7.17 9.91
N ALA A 185 -3.99 -5.97 9.76
CA ALA A 185 -3.50 -4.80 10.48
C ALA A 185 -4.63 -3.90 10.96
N HIS A 186 -4.33 -3.18 12.05
CA HIS A 186 -5.17 -2.15 12.63
C HIS A 186 -4.36 -0.87 12.75
N HIS A 187 -4.97 0.25 12.43
CA HIS A 187 -4.39 1.57 12.57
C HIS A 187 -5.34 2.50 13.31
N ILE A 188 -4.79 3.31 14.22
CA ILE A 188 -5.51 4.35 14.94
C ILE A 188 -4.72 5.64 14.80
N GLY A 189 -5.42 6.70 14.42
CA GLY A 189 -4.86 8.05 14.36
C GLY A 189 -5.76 9.03 15.09
N PHE A 190 -5.17 9.98 15.80
CA PHE A 190 -5.92 11.12 16.33
C PHE A 190 -5.04 12.35 16.46
N CYS A 191 -5.68 13.51 16.39
CA CYS A 191 -5.02 14.81 16.51
C CYS A 191 -5.90 15.80 17.27
N GLY A 192 -5.29 16.88 17.71
CA GLY A 192 -5.99 17.95 18.40
C GLY A 192 -5.19 19.24 18.49
N SER A 193 -5.89 20.32 18.83
CA SER A 193 -5.31 21.67 18.95
C SER A 193 -5.65 22.29 20.32
N PRO A 194 -4.92 21.93 21.40
CA PRO A 194 -5.26 22.37 22.76
C PRO A 194 -5.23 23.88 22.98
N CYS A 195 -4.50 24.61 22.15
CA CYS A 195 -4.60 26.06 22.07
C CYS A 195 -4.21 26.53 20.67
N GLN A 196 -4.40 27.82 20.38
CA GLN A 196 -4.17 28.37 19.04
C GLN A 196 -2.71 28.25 18.55
N SER A 197 -1.75 28.07 19.46
CA SER A 197 -0.33 27.93 19.12
C SER A 197 0.18 26.49 19.20
N LEU A 198 -0.63 25.52 19.60
CA LEU A 198 -0.18 24.15 19.84
C LEU A 198 -1.13 23.15 19.20
N SER A 199 -0.60 22.27 18.37
CA SER A 199 -1.30 21.09 17.85
C SER A 199 -0.46 19.84 18.00
N TYR A 200 -1.11 18.69 18.01
CA TYR A 200 -0.44 17.39 18.11
C TYR A 200 -1.11 16.36 17.20
N ARG A 201 -0.35 15.31 16.86
CA ARG A 201 -0.82 14.13 16.12
C ARG A 201 -0.22 12.86 16.70
N MET A 202 -1.03 11.83 16.86
CA MET A 202 -0.60 10.50 17.28
C MET A 202 -1.12 9.46 16.28
N LEU A 203 -0.23 8.57 15.84
CA LEU A 203 -0.50 7.50 14.90
C LEU A 203 0.04 6.19 15.49
N LEU A 204 -0.78 5.14 15.47
CA LEU A 204 -0.47 3.83 16.04
C LEU A 204 -0.91 2.74 15.06
N SER A 205 -0.05 1.78 14.77
CA SER A 205 -0.37 0.65 13.92
C SER A 205 0.08 -0.66 14.56
N TYR A 206 -0.73 -1.69 14.42
CA TYR A 206 -0.35 -3.06 14.77
C TYR A 206 -0.72 -4.00 13.62
N SER A 207 0.25 -4.77 13.15
CA SER A 207 0.07 -5.73 12.06
C SER A 207 0.59 -7.12 12.41
N ARG A 208 -0.01 -8.12 11.76
CA ARG A 208 0.43 -9.50 11.73
C ARG A 208 0.69 -9.91 10.29
N HIS A 209 1.77 -10.63 10.07
CA HIS A 209 2.30 -10.98 8.76
C HIS A 209 2.48 -12.48 8.66
N TRP A 210 1.98 -13.07 7.58
CA TRP A 210 2.01 -14.52 7.32
C TRP A 210 2.94 -14.94 6.18
N GLY A 211 3.58 -14.00 5.49
CA GLY A 211 4.35 -14.27 4.29
C GLY A 211 3.51 -14.16 3.02
N THR A 212 3.87 -14.93 2.01
CA THR A 212 3.03 -15.18 0.83
C THR A 212 2.42 -16.58 0.94
N TYR A 213 1.59 -17.00 -0.02
CA TYR A 213 1.17 -18.40 -0.07
C TYR A 213 2.31 -19.35 -0.48
N ASP A 214 3.13 -18.96 -1.45
CA ASP A 214 4.27 -19.76 -1.92
C ASP A 214 5.39 -19.87 -0.88
N ASN A 215 5.62 -18.80 -0.13
CA ASN A 215 6.68 -18.73 0.86
C ASN A 215 6.10 -18.19 2.18
N PRO A 216 5.35 -19.01 2.92
CA PRO A 216 4.81 -18.60 4.21
C PRO A 216 5.95 -18.33 5.20
N LEU A 217 5.76 -17.38 6.10
CA LEU A 217 6.70 -17.16 7.19
C LEU A 217 6.61 -18.32 8.19
N ASN A 218 7.76 -18.81 8.65
CA ASN A 218 7.85 -19.87 9.67
C ASN A 218 7.02 -19.57 10.93
N GLU A 219 6.88 -18.28 11.26
CA GLU A 219 6.07 -17.80 12.37
C GLU A 219 5.34 -16.53 11.95
N ILE A 220 4.15 -16.32 12.50
CA ILE A 220 3.41 -15.07 12.33
C ILE A 220 4.23 -13.93 12.93
N LYS A 221 4.76 -13.06 12.06
CA LYS A 221 5.53 -11.89 12.50
C LYS A 221 4.57 -10.78 12.92
N LYS A 222 4.87 -10.12 14.03
CA LYS A 222 4.06 -9.05 14.61
C LYS A 222 4.86 -7.76 14.53
N GLN A 223 4.20 -6.68 14.19
CA GLN A 223 4.82 -5.37 14.09
C GLN A 223 3.92 -4.32 14.73
N PHE A 224 4.49 -3.52 15.62
CA PHE A 224 3.88 -2.33 16.18
C PHE A 224 4.67 -1.12 15.71
N ASN A 225 3.99 -0.09 15.19
CA ASN A 225 4.62 1.16 14.74
C ASN A 225 3.87 2.34 15.38
N SER A 226 4.59 3.38 15.76
CA SER A 226 4.01 4.55 16.41
C SER A 226 4.73 5.83 16.00
N LEU A 227 3.97 6.92 15.89
CA LEU A 227 4.47 8.27 15.65
C LEU A 227 3.70 9.26 16.52
N PHE A 228 4.42 10.10 17.24
CA PHE A 228 3.88 11.23 17.99
C PHE A 228 4.54 12.52 17.53
N GLU A 229 3.73 13.55 17.30
CA GLU A 229 4.18 14.84 16.80
C GLU A 229 3.53 15.98 17.56
N VAL A 230 4.32 17.03 17.83
CA VAL A 230 3.86 18.27 18.44
C VAL A 230 4.32 19.43 17.58
N THR A 231 3.40 20.31 17.20
CA THR A 231 3.69 21.52 16.44
C THR A 231 3.38 22.76 17.28
N TYR A 232 4.37 23.64 17.38
CA TYR A 232 4.25 24.94 18.02
C TYR A 232 4.30 26.06 16.96
N ALA A 233 3.25 26.88 16.92
CA ALA A 233 3.10 28.03 16.03
C ALA A 233 2.85 29.30 16.86
N PRO A 234 3.89 30.01 17.32
CA PRO A 234 3.75 31.18 18.18
C PRO A 234 3.03 32.33 17.45
N GLN A 235 2.05 32.94 18.11
CA GLN A 235 1.28 34.04 17.53
C GLN A 235 2.13 35.28 17.25
N GLN A 236 3.18 35.51 18.05
CA GLN A 236 4.10 36.64 17.87
C GLN A 236 4.97 36.51 16.61
N LEU A 237 5.30 35.28 16.19
CA LEU A 237 6.13 35.03 15.01
C LEU A 237 5.27 34.51 13.85
N LYS A 238 4.39 35.39 13.34
CA LYS A 238 3.45 35.03 12.27
C LYS A 238 4.12 34.29 11.10
N GLY A 239 3.55 33.15 10.74
CA GLY A 239 4.03 32.29 9.66
C GLY A 239 5.15 31.33 10.06
N TRP A 240 5.67 31.37 11.29
CA TRP A 240 6.62 30.36 11.76
C TRP A 240 5.90 29.22 12.48
N SER A 241 6.38 28.00 12.24
CA SER A 241 6.00 26.82 13.02
C SER A 241 7.18 25.88 13.21
N PHE A 242 7.21 25.22 14.37
CA PHE A 242 8.24 24.27 14.77
C PHE A 242 7.57 22.96 15.13
N THR A 243 7.98 21.85 14.51
CA THR A 243 7.43 20.52 14.79
C THR A 243 8.53 19.61 15.30
N VAL A 244 8.26 18.95 16.42
CA VAL A 244 9.08 17.85 16.94
C VAL A 244 8.28 16.57 16.82
N SER A 245 8.90 15.54 16.26
CA SER A 245 8.29 14.22 16.05
C SER A 245 9.18 13.14 16.64
N GLY A 246 8.56 12.12 17.25
CA GLY A 246 9.22 10.91 17.73
C GLY A 246 8.47 9.68 17.26
N ALA A 247 9.20 8.69 16.75
CA ALA A 247 8.65 7.44 16.25
C ALA A 247 9.33 6.23 16.90
N MET A 248 8.57 5.15 17.02
CA MET A 248 9.07 3.86 17.50
C MET A 248 8.38 2.73 16.74
N ASP A 249 9.21 1.78 16.32
CA ASP A 249 8.80 0.49 15.77
C ASP A 249 9.25 -0.63 16.71
N ARG A 250 8.40 -1.62 16.93
CA ARG A 250 8.73 -2.84 17.68
C ARG A 250 8.08 -4.05 17.06
N GLY A 251 8.89 -5.02 16.69
CA GLY A 251 8.36 -6.25 16.12
C GLY A 251 9.42 -7.17 15.56
N SER A 252 8.96 -8.33 15.10
CA SER A 252 9.81 -9.38 14.55
C SER A 252 9.94 -9.32 13.03
N LEU A 253 9.28 -8.37 12.36
CA LEU A 253 9.39 -8.14 10.92
C LEU A 253 10.44 -7.08 10.61
N LEU A 254 10.23 -5.84 11.10
CA LEU A 254 11.15 -4.72 10.85
C LEU A 254 12.17 -4.52 11.97
N GLY A 255 12.03 -5.26 13.06
CA GLY A 255 12.87 -5.10 14.25
C GLY A 255 12.39 -3.97 15.17
N ASN A 256 13.29 -3.58 16.08
CA ASN A 256 13.06 -2.51 17.03
C ASN A 256 13.83 -1.27 16.61
N ASN A 257 13.11 -0.20 16.28
CA ASN A 257 13.70 1.05 15.79
C ASN A 257 13.10 2.25 16.51
N TYR A 258 13.88 3.34 16.56
CA TYR A 258 13.47 4.63 17.12
C TYR A 258 13.96 5.74 16.20
N GLY A 259 13.15 6.79 16.04
CA GLY A 259 13.49 7.92 15.19
C GLY A 259 12.95 9.23 15.74
N GLY A 260 13.57 10.34 15.34
CA GLY A 260 13.12 11.67 15.69
C GLY A 260 13.28 12.63 14.52
N MET A 261 12.43 13.64 14.44
CA MET A 261 12.49 14.68 13.41
C MET A 261 12.21 16.05 14.01
N LEU A 262 12.95 17.06 13.54
CA LEU A 262 12.69 18.46 13.80
C LEU A 262 12.38 19.15 12.47
N VAL A 263 11.25 19.84 12.40
CA VAL A 263 10.85 20.64 11.23
C VAL A 263 10.72 22.09 11.63
N ILE A 264 11.35 22.97 10.86
CA ILE A 264 11.17 24.41 10.95
C ILE A 264 10.51 24.86 9.66
N ARG A 265 9.36 25.54 9.76
CA ARG A 265 8.61 26.01 8.60
C ARG A 265 8.33 27.50 8.72
N LYS A 266 8.52 28.21 7.60
CA LYS A 266 8.07 29.59 7.41
C LYS A 266 7.09 29.66 6.24
N GLN A 267 5.87 30.09 6.52
CA GLN A 267 4.81 30.37 5.54
C GLN A 267 4.64 31.88 5.38
N GLY A 268 4.46 32.32 4.14
CA GLY A 268 4.22 33.72 3.79
C GLY A 268 4.01 33.88 2.29
N ILE A 269 3.58 35.07 1.88
CA ILE A 269 3.47 35.44 0.46
C ILE A 269 4.80 36.06 0.05
N ILE A 270 5.45 35.51 -0.98
CA ILE A 270 6.57 36.16 -1.64
C ILE A 270 5.99 37.29 -2.48
N LYS A 271 6.07 38.52 -1.98
CA LYS A 271 5.73 39.70 -2.78
C LYS A 271 6.96 40.09 -3.60
N SER A 272 6.91 39.86 -4.92
CA SER A 272 7.81 40.54 -5.85
C SER A 272 7.41 42.03 -5.83
N GLY A 273 8.26 42.88 -5.26
CA GLY A 273 8.01 44.32 -5.26
C GLY A 273 8.11 44.86 -6.68
N ASN A 274 7.04 45.47 -7.19
CA ASN A 274 7.20 46.48 -8.24
C ASN A 274 7.94 47.65 -7.58
N LYS A 275 9.19 47.85 -8.01
CA LYS A 275 9.91 49.10 -7.81
C LYS A 275 9.21 50.23 -8.56
#